data_AF-A0A550CY58-F1
#
_entry.id   AF-A0A550CY58-F1
#
_cell.length_a   1.000
_cell.length_b   1.000
_cell.length_c   1.000
_cell.angle_alpha   90.00
_cell.angle_beta   90.00
_cell.angle_gamma   90.00
#
_symmetry.space_group_name_H-M   'P 1'
#
loop_
_entity.id
_entity.type
_entity.pdbx_description
1 polymer ?
#
loop_
_entity_poly.entity_id
_entity_poly.type
_entity_poly.pdbx_seq_one_letter_code
_entity_poly.pdbx_strand_id
1 'polypeptide(L)'
;MFNGYGNSSYMEPQTVTYAADGSALPHAPQQSAPRRRLTHINNAITAAYAACSLWHRLDLNVSIEQENERKRRALHDHLRDPTRNPRPDDQASLLTIREDEWLLLRVPSFVAGLGVALPHFVQDALAKPPVAAEQTRGVRAPNKRPRAAGVRAEGRASDGWRYADSSRIQARVPGLRPAITFHTLWYDSANYTYIPQTFFLTTNIHFINKNIGNSTIPTCRSPCGGRIFVVDKMRSNFPHLFKAADTELTLPEWDQSAENHCQFEISRDREGERGQHASLYIDHYGFFSSRPDRIELYQDWLPIEAALKEDLHTSPTIFDPVFYDHQYLRATISHQMRSRVQARGLSLEEYDSSYTAGPSYDQSVDSPSFDDFGEDYVSE
;
A
#
# COMPACT_ATOMS: atom_id res chain seq x y z
N MET A 1 0.11 21.45 -75.48
CA MET A 1 0.42 20.24 -74.68
C MET A 1 -0.76 20.06 -73.73
N PHE A 2 -1.79 19.27 -74.07
CA PHE A 2 -1.97 17.83 -73.72
C PHE A 2 -1.62 17.57 -72.24
N ASN A 3 -2.46 17.06 -71.34
CA ASN A 3 -3.63 16.16 -71.32
C ASN A 3 -4.60 16.63 -70.20
N GLY A 4 -5.89 16.29 -70.09
CA GLY A 4 -6.68 15.19 -70.62
C GLY A 4 -7.14 14.24 -69.48
N TYR A 5 -8.46 14.19 -69.23
CA TYR A 5 -9.25 13.14 -68.53
C TYR A 5 -8.98 12.94 -67.02
N GLY A 6 -9.95 12.76 -66.11
CA GLY A 6 -11.33 12.30 -66.19
C GLY A 6 -11.51 11.21 -65.12
N ASN A 7 -12.37 11.43 -64.11
CA ASN A 7 -13.09 10.33 -63.48
C ASN A 7 -14.32 10.84 -62.72
N SER A 8 -15.46 10.62 -63.38
CA SER A 8 -16.79 10.60 -62.82
C SER A 8 -16.89 9.42 -61.86
N SER A 9 -17.17 9.69 -60.58
CA SER A 9 -17.63 8.66 -59.66
C SER A 9 -19.14 8.84 -59.50
N TYR A 10 -19.87 7.89 -60.09
CA TYR A 10 -21.29 7.70 -59.90
C TYR A 10 -21.60 7.61 -58.41
N MET A 11 -22.36 8.57 -57.89
CA MET A 11 -23.15 8.38 -56.68
C MET A 11 -24.25 7.38 -57.03
N GLU A 12 -24.16 6.17 -56.49
CA GLU A 12 -25.28 5.22 -56.47
C GLU A 12 -26.49 5.91 -55.81
N PRO A 13 -27.66 5.95 -56.47
CA PRO A 13 -28.88 6.35 -55.79
C PRO A 13 -29.23 5.25 -54.78
N GLN A 14 -29.16 5.58 -53.50
CA GLN A 14 -29.77 4.74 -52.47
C GLN A 14 -31.26 4.66 -52.74
N THR A 15 -31.72 3.49 -53.17
CA THR A 15 -33.12 3.13 -53.32
C THR A 15 -33.76 3.10 -51.94
N VAL A 16 -34.33 4.24 -51.53
CA VAL A 16 -35.26 4.29 -50.40
C VAL A 16 -36.58 3.72 -50.87
N THR A 17 -36.83 2.45 -50.56
CA THR A 17 -38.16 1.85 -50.67
C THR A 17 -39.05 2.42 -49.57
N TYR A 18 -39.93 3.36 -49.95
CA TYR A 18 -41.01 3.82 -49.10
C TYR A 18 -42.15 2.78 -49.10
N ALA A 19 -42.60 2.38 -47.91
CA ALA A 19 -43.91 1.77 -47.76
C ALA A 19 -44.98 2.86 -47.93
N ALA A 20 -46.15 2.48 -48.45
CA ALA A 20 -47.25 3.38 -48.82
C ALA A 20 -47.96 4.08 -47.64
N ASP A 21 -47.41 4.01 -46.43
CA ASP A 21 -47.85 4.77 -45.27
C ASP A 21 -46.58 5.25 -44.56
N GLY A 22 -46.41 6.57 -44.42
CA GLY A 22 -45.17 7.25 -44.00
C GLY A 22 -44.75 7.02 -42.55
N SER A 23 -44.62 5.77 -42.13
CA SER A 23 -44.09 5.36 -40.83
C SER A 23 -42.74 4.66 -41.01
N ALA A 24 -41.70 5.21 -40.39
CA ALA A 24 -40.38 4.59 -40.33
C ALA A 24 -40.48 3.21 -39.68
N LEU A 25 -40.08 2.16 -40.41
CA LEU A 25 -39.95 0.83 -39.85
C LEU A 25 -38.82 0.83 -38.80
N PRO A 26 -39.03 0.25 -37.60
CA PRO A 26 -37.95 0.08 -36.65
C PRO A 26 -36.92 -0.87 -37.26
N HIS A 27 -35.67 -0.40 -37.39
CA HIS A 27 -34.53 -1.25 -37.73
C HIS A 27 -34.53 -2.47 -36.81
N ALA A 28 -34.78 -3.66 -37.40
CA ALA A 28 -34.59 -4.90 -36.69
C ALA A 28 -33.13 -4.97 -36.20
N PRO A 29 -32.88 -5.38 -34.94
CA PRO A 29 -31.51 -5.51 -34.45
C PRO A 29 -30.79 -6.53 -35.32
N GLN A 30 -29.76 -6.09 -36.04
CA GLN A 30 -28.84 -6.96 -36.76
C GLN A 30 -28.30 -7.98 -35.76
N GLN A 31 -28.72 -9.24 -35.89
CA GLN A 31 -28.16 -10.35 -35.14
C GLN A 31 -26.70 -10.50 -35.58
N SER A 32 -25.78 -9.98 -34.78
CA SER A 32 -24.35 -10.20 -34.96
C SER A 32 -24.08 -11.71 -34.96
N ALA A 33 -23.38 -12.20 -35.99
CA ALA A 33 -22.97 -13.60 -36.10
C ALA A 33 -22.37 -14.12 -34.77
N PRO A 34 -22.60 -15.39 -34.40
CA PRO A 34 -22.12 -15.94 -33.13
C PRO A 34 -20.59 -15.85 -33.08
N ARG A 35 -20.07 -15.10 -32.10
CA ARG A 35 -18.63 -14.92 -31.89
C ARG A 35 -17.96 -16.27 -31.68
N ARG A 36 -16.85 -16.53 -32.38
CA ARG A 36 -16.08 -17.76 -32.25
C ARG A 36 -15.42 -17.79 -30.86
N ARG A 37 -15.71 -18.84 -30.07
CA ARG A 37 -15.08 -19.03 -28.75
C ARG A 37 -13.60 -19.40 -28.95
N LEU A 38 -12.70 -18.51 -28.57
CA LEU A 38 -11.25 -18.73 -28.73
C LEU A 38 -10.61 -19.51 -27.58
N THR A 39 -11.13 -19.39 -26.37
CA THR A 39 -10.60 -20.08 -25.17
C THR A 39 -11.28 -21.41 -24.85
N HIS A 40 -12.52 -21.61 -25.31
CA HIS A 40 -13.30 -22.83 -25.10
C HIS A 40 -13.54 -23.55 -26.43
N ILE A 41 -12.47 -23.88 -27.15
CA ILE A 41 -12.53 -24.44 -28.51
C ILE A 41 -13.19 -25.83 -28.51
N ASN A 42 -12.93 -26.62 -27.47
CA ASN A 42 -13.51 -27.96 -27.28
C ASN A 42 -13.80 -28.21 -25.78
N ASN A 43 -14.79 -29.07 -25.50
CA ASN A 43 -15.15 -29.53 -24.16
C ASN A 43 -13.95 -30.14 -23.41
N ALA A 44 -13.04 -30.82 -24.11
CA ALA A 44 -11.82 -31.36 -23.51
C ALA A 44 -10.91 -30.27 -22.92
N ILE A 45 -10.76 -29.14 -23.62
CA ILE A 45 -9.96 -27.99 -23.17
C ILE A 45 -10.66 -27.29 -22.00
N THR A 46 -11.98 -27.20 -22.05
CA THR A 46 -12.77 -26.62 -20.95
C THR A 46 -12.67 -27.47 -19.68
N ALA A 47 -12.72 -28.80 -19.81
CA ALA A 47 -12.50 -29.72 -18.70
C ALA A 47 -11.07 -29.61 -18.15
N ALA A 48 -10.06 -29.49 -19.01
CA ALA A 48 -8.67 -29.29 -18.60
C ALA A 48 -8.51 -27.98 -17.79
N TYR A 49 -9.05 -26.86 -18.27
CA TYR A 49 -9.00 -25.59 -17.53
C TYR A 49 -9.78 -25.65 -16.21
N ALA A 50 -10.90 -26.37 -16.16
CA ALA A 50 -11.65 -26.57 -14.92
C ALA A 50 -10.91 -27.45 -13.89
N ALA A 51 -10.02 -28.34 -14.35
CA ALA A 51 -9.18 -29.17 -13.49
C ALA A 51 -7.92 -28.44 -13.00
N CYS A 52 -7.54 -27.33 -13.62
CA CYS A 52 -6.42 -26.50 -13.16
C CYS A 52 -6.71 -25.83 -11.81
N SER A 53 -5.66 -25.69 -11.00
CA SER A 53 -5.71 -24.96 -9.74
C SER A 53 -6.19 -23.52 -9.97
N LEU A 54 -6.81 -22.94 -8.94
CA LEU A 54 -7.25 -21.54 -8.97
C LEU A 54 -6.10 -20.59 -9.33
N TRP A 55 -4.93 -20.83 -8.73
CA TRP A 55 -3.70 -20.08 -9.02
C TRP A 55 -3.37 -20.06 -10.51
N HIS A 56 -3.34 -21.22 -11.16
CA HIS A 56 -2.99 -21.32 -12.58
C HIS A 56 -4.06 -20.64 -13.48
N ARG A 57 -5.34 -20.72 -13.10
CA ARG A 57 -6.41 -20.01 -13.82
C ARG A 57 -6.32 -18.49 -13.69
N LEU A 58 -5.90 -17.99 -12.54
CA LEU A 58 -5.70 -16.55 -12.35
C LEU A 58 -4.54 -16.02 -13.21
N ASP A 59 -3.42 -16.74 -13.22
CA ASP A 59 -2.26 -16.40 -14.05
C ASP A 59 -2.57 -16.40 -15.56
N LEU A 60 -3.31 -17.42 -16.02
CA LEU A 60 -3.81 -17.48 -17.40
C LEU A 60 -4.77 -16.32 -17.70
N ASN A 61 -5.62 -15.94 -16.75
CA ASN A 61 -6.53 -14.79 -16.93
C ASN A 61 -5.79 -13.46 -17.04
N VAL A 62 -4.71 -13.25 -16.28
CA VAL A 62 -3.83 -12.08 -16.44
C VAL A 62 -3.25 -12.04 -17.86
N SER A 63 -2.70 -13.17 -18.31
CA SER A 63 -2.15 -13.29 -19.68
C SER A 63 -3.21 -12.97 -20.75
N ILE A 64 -4.44 -13.47 -20.58
CA ILE A 64 -5.56 -13.19 -21.48
C ILE A 64 -5.94 -11.71 -21.47
N GLU A 65 -5.99 -11.06 -20.32
CA GLU A 65 -6.30 -9.62 -20.22
C GLU A 65 -5.26 -8.77 -20.94
N GLN A 66 -3.98 -9.04 -20.72
CA GLN A 66 -2.87 -8.32 -21.37
C GLN A 66 -2.94 -8.45 -22.90
N GLU A 67 -3.19 -9.66 -23.40
CA GLU A 67 -3.30 -9.90 -24.84
C GLU A 67 -4.57 -9.26 -25.43
N ASN A 68 -5.69 -9.30 -24.72
CA ASN A 68 -6.91 -8.61 -25.13
C ASN A 68 -6.75 -7.08 -25.14
N GLU A 69 -6.01 -6.52 -24.18
CA GLU A 69 -5.64 -5.10 -24.13
C GLU A 69 -4.79 -4.70 -25.34
N ARG A 70 -3.77 -5.52 -25.67
CA ARG A 70 -2.94 -5.32 -26.86
C ARG A 70 -3.78 -5.34 -28.14
N LYS A 71 -4.68 -6.32 -28.28
CA LYS A 71 -5.62 -6.40 -29.41
C LYS A 71 -6.58 -5.22 -29.48
N ARG A 72 -7.06 -4.71 -28.34
CA ARG A 72 -7.94 -3.53 -28.31
C ARG A 72 -7.22 -2.27 -28.76
N ARG A 73 -5.95 -2.10 -28.38
CA ARG A 73 -5.09 -1.03 -28.90
C ARG A 73 -4.85 -1.17 -30.41
N ALA A 74 -4.49 -2.36 -30.88
CA ALA A 74 -4.34 -2.63 -32.30
C ALA A 74 -5.63 -2.37 -33.10
N LEU A 75 -6.80 -2.66 -32.52
CA LEU A 75 -8.09 -2.38 -33.14
C LEU A 75 -8.34 -0.87 -33.24
N HIS A 76 -7.99 -0.13 -32.19
CA HIS A 76 -8.06 1.33 -32.21
C HIS A 76 -7.15 1.92 -33.30
N ASP A 77 -5.94 1.38 -33.46
CA ASP A 77 -5.00 1.83 -34.50
C ASP A 77 -5.47 1.45 -35.92
N HIS A 78 -6.11 0.29 -36.08
CA HIS A 78 -6.81 -0.11 -37.31
C HIS A 78 -7.96 0.84 -37.66
N LEU A 79 -8.77 1.23 -36.68
CA LEU A 79 -9.87 2.19 -36.91
C LEU A 79 -9.35 3.59 -37.29
N ARG A 80 -8.14 3.95 -36.85
CA ARG A 80 -7.50 5.23 -37.19
C ARG A 80 -6.86 5.23 -38.57
N ASP A 81 -6.23 4.14 -38.97
CA ASP A 81 -5.62 3.97 -40.30
C ASP A 81 -5.74 2.50 -40.76
N PRO A 82 -6.83 2.15 -41.46
CA PRO A 82 -7.08 0.79 -41.90
C PRO A 82 -6.10 0.29 -42.96
N THR A 83 -5.46 1.22 -43.69
CA THR A 83 -4.52 0.92 -44.78
C THR A 83 -3.14 0.52 -44.27
N ARG A 84 -2.71 1.06 -43.13
CA ARG A 84 -1.42 0.73 -42.51
C ARG A 84 -1.49 -0.35 -41.46
N ASN A 85 -2.65 -0.51 -40.82
CA ASN A 85 -2.81 -1.43 -39.70
C ASN A 85 -3.83 -2.51 -40.07
N PRO A 86 -3.44 -3.79 -40.21
CA PRO A 86 -4.39 -4.87 -40.47
C PRO A 86 -5.33 -5.07 -39.27
N ARG A 87 -6.54 -5.55 -39.54
CA ARG A 87 -7.54 -5.82 -38.49
C ARG A 87 -7.03 -6.91 -37.55
N PRO A 88 -7.02 -6.70 -36.22
CA PRO A 88 -6.58 -7.72 -35.28
C PRO A 88 -7.61 -8.83 -35.12
N ASP A 89 -7.14 -10.00 -34.66
CA ASP A 89 -7.96 -11.16 -34.33
C ASP A 89 -8.93 -10.90 -33.16
N ASP A 90 -9.95 -11.76 -33.07
CA ASP A 90 -10.92 -11.74 -31.98
C ASP A 90 -10.27 -11.86 -30.58
N GLN A 91 -10.97 -11.32 -29.58
CA GLN A 91 -10.56 -11.35 -28.18
C GLN A 91 -10.87 -12.71 -27.53
N ALA A 92 -9.96 -13.17 -26.67
CA ALA A 92 -10.16 -14.38 -25.89
C ALA A 92 -11.09 -14.11 -24.70
N SER A 93 -11.91 -15.10 -24.32
CA SER A 93 -12.75 -15.00 -23.11
C SER A 93 -11.97 -15.45 -21.88
N LEU A 94 -12.21 -14.79 -20.75
CA LEU A 94 -11.60 -15.15 -19.47
C LEU A 94 -12.12 -16.50 -18.95
N LEU A 95 -11.24 -17.24 -18.27
CA LEU A 95 -11.58 -18.48 -17.58
C LEU A 95 -12.44 -18.18 -16.35
N THR A 96 -13.47 -18.99 -16.17
CA THR A 96 -14.43 -18.83 -15.07
C THR A 96 -13.80 -19.19 -13.73
N ILE A 97 -13.99 -18.31 -12.76
CA ILE A 97 -13.69 -18.54 -11.32
C ILE A 97 -14.98 -19.03 -10.67
N ARG A 98 -14.89 -20.13 -9.92
CA ARG A 98 -16.06 -20.73 -9.24
C ARG A 98 -16.47 -19.91 -8.02
N GLU A 99 -17.70 -20.10 -7.56
CA GLU A 99 -18.25 -19.32 -6.46
C GLU A 99 -17.55 -19.58 -5.10
N ASP A 100 -17.16 -20.83 -4.85
CA ASP A 100 -16.32 -21.21 -3.70
C ASP A 100 -14.92 -20.61 -3.77
N GLU A 101 -14.35 -20.52 -4.97
CA GLU A 101 -13.05 -19.88 -5.22
C GLU A 101 -13.12 -18.35 -5.00
N TRP A 102 -14.24 -17.73 -5.33
CA TRP A 102 -14.48 -16.32 -5.01
C TRP A 102 -14.50 -16.05 -3.51
N LEU A 103 -14.94 -17.00 -2.68
CA LEU A 103 -14.87 -16.89 -1.23
C LEU A 103 -13.42 -16.92 -0.74
N LEU A 104 -12.59 -17.80 -1.31
CA LEU A 104 -11.15 -17.86 -1.00
C LEU A 104 -10.42 -16.57 -1.39
N LEU A 105 -10.73 -15.99 -2.55
CA LEU A 105 -10.14 -14.73 -3.00
C LEU A 105 -10.54 -13.52 -2.15
N ARG A 106 -11.53 -13.65 -1.28
CA ARG A 106 -11.88 -12.60 -0.29
C ARG A 106 -11.10 -12.71 1.01
N VAL A 107 -10.40 -13.83 1.23
CA VAL A 107 -9.56 -14.02 2.42
C VAL A 107 -8.19 -13.36 2.15
N PRO A 108 -7.82 -12.29 2.88
CA PRO A 108 -6.60 -11.56 2.59
C PRO A 108 -5.32 -12.40 2.69
N SER A 109 -5.26 -13.35 3.62
CA SER A 109 -4.12 -14.26 3.78
C SER A 109 -3.98 -15.23 2.60
N PHE A 110 -5.09 -15.69 2.03
CA PHE A 110 -5.09 -16.52 0.83
C PHE A 110 -4.56 -15.73 -0.37
N VAL A 111 -5.03 -14.50 -0.57
CA VAL A 111 -4.57 -13.63 -1.65
C VAL A 111 -3.10 -13.26 -1.50
N ALA A 112 -2.65 -12.94 -0.29
CA ALA A 112 -1.25 -12.66 0.00
C ALA A 112 -0.33 -13.86 -0.33
N GLY A 113 -0.80 -15.08 -0.08
CA GLY A 113 -0.09 -16.31 -0.39
C GLY A 113 -0.03 -16.69 -1.88
N LEU A 114 -0.81 -16.03 -2.76
CA LEU A 114 -0.83 -16.37 -4.19
C LEU A 114 0.43 -15.87 -4.92
N GLY A 115 1.05 -14.78 -4.46
CA GLY A 115 2.28 -14.22 -5.05
C GLY A 115 2.19 -13.79 -6.53
N VAL A 116 1.00 -13.86 -7.15
CA VAL A 116 0.74 -13.50 -8.56
C VAL A 116 -0.08 -12.24 -8.67
N ALA A 117 0.09 -11.52 -9.78
CA ALA A 117 -0.80 -10.44 -10.17
C ALA A 117 -2.24 -10.98 -10.29
N LEU A 118 -3.20 -10.31 -9.66
CA LEU A 118 -4.61 -10.65 -9.84
C LEU A 118 -5.12 -10.05 -11.16
N PRO A 119 -5.97 -10.75 -11.93
CA PRO A 119 -6.67 -10.15 -13.06
C PRO A 119 -7.47 -8.91 -12.64
N HIS A 120 -7.54 -7.89 -13.49
CA HIS A 120 -8.25 -6.64 -13.22
C HIS A 120 -9.71 -6.88 -12.82
N PHE A 121 -10.41 -7.79 -13.50
CA PHE A 121 -11.81 -8.08 -13.15
C PHE A 121 -11.98 -8.64 -11.72
N VAL A 122 -10.96 -9.35 -11.21
CA VAL A 122 -10.95 -9.87 -9.83
C VAL A 122 -10.68 -8.74 -8.85
N GLN A 123 -9.70 -7.88 -9.15
CA GLN A 123 -9.42 -6.70 -8.32
C GLN A 123 -10.66 -5.79 -8.20
N ASP A 124 -11.35 -5.53 -9.31
CA ASP A 124 -12.57 -4.73 -9.35
C ASP A 124 -13.72 -5.37 -8.57
N ALA A 125 -13.84 -6.70 -8.64
CA ALA A 125 -14.86 -7.45 -7.91
C ALA A 125 -14.59 -7.48 -6.39
N LEU A 126 -13.32 -7.54 -5.99
CA LEU A 126 -12.90 -7.48 -4.58
C LEU A 126 -13.02 -6.06 -3.99
N ALA A 127 -12.89 -5.02 -4.82
CA ALA A 127 -13.07 -3.63 -4.41
C ALA A 127 -14.54 -3.27 -4.10
N LYS A 128 -15.50 -4.03 -4.64
CA LYS A 128 -16.94 -3.81 -4.40
C LYS A 128 -17.38 -4.50 -3.11
N PRO A 129 -18.10 -3.80 -2.20
CA PRO A 129 -18.62 -4.44 -0.99
C PRO A 129 -19.65 -5.53 -1.35
N PRO A 130 -19.74 -6.63 -0.58
CA PRO A 130 -20.67 -7.71 -0.87
C PRO A 130 -22.12 -7.22 -0.82
N VAL A 131 -22.87 -7.52 -1.88
CA VAL A 131 -24.30 -7.17 -2.08
C VAL A 131 -25.21 -7.63 -0.92
N ALA A 132 -24.75 -8.56 -0.08
CA ALA A 132 -25.45 -9.01 1.12
C ALA A 132 -25.63 -7.91 2.20
N ALA A 133 -24.84 -6.82 2.17
CA ALA A 133 -24.96 -5.72 3.13
C ALA A 133 -26.12 -4.74 2.83
N GLU A 134 -26.76 -4.83 1.66
CA GLU A 134 -27.90 -3.98 1.30
C GLU A 134 -29.27 -4.58 1.68
N GLN A 135 -29.36 -5.89 1.94
CA GLN A 135 -30.66 -6.55 2.19
C GLN A 135 -31.15 -6.46 3.65
N THR A 136 -30.33 -6.05 4.61
CA THR A 136 -30.73 -5.94 6.03
C THR A 136 -31.21 -4.55 6.45
N ARG A 137 -31.22 -3.55 5.55
CA ARG A 137 -31.75 -2.20 5.81
C ARG A 137 -33.14 -1.92 5.22
N GLY A 138 -33.86 -2.96 4.81
CA GLY A 138 -35.10 -2.86 4.04
C GLY A 138 -36.41 -3.19 4.76
N VAL A 139 -36.50 -3.23 6.10
CA VAL A 139 -37.82 -3.34 6.79
C VAL A 139 -37.84 -2.57 8.10
N ARG A 140 -37.96 -1.24 8.04
CA ARG A 140 -38.60 -0.46 9.10
C ARG A 140 -39.67 0.41 8.48
N ALA A 141 -40.91 0.04 8.73
CA ALA A 141 -42.11 0.71 8.27
C ALA A 141 -42.11 2.21 8.65
N PRO A 142 -42.65 3.10 7.80
CA PRO A 142 -42.82 4.50 8.14
C PRO A 142 -44.01 4.64 9.08
N ASN A 143 -43.74 4.87 10.36
CA ASN A 143 -44.77 5.27 11.31
C ASN A 143 -45.20 6.72 11.00
N LYS A 144 -46.21 6.86 10.14
CA LYS A 144 -46.96 8.11 9.94
C LYS A 144 -47.72 8.42 11.24
N ARG A 145 -47.22 9.36 12.04
CA ARG A 145 -48.08 10.11 12.97
C ARG A 145 -48.62 11.35 12.26
N PRO A 146 -49.94 11.62 12.29
CA PRO A 146 -50.50 12.81 11.69
C PRO A 146 -50.12 14.07 12.48
N ARG A 147 -49.73 15.07 11.72
CA ARG A 147 -49.33 16.41 12.13
C ARG A 147 -50.58 17.20 12.54
N ALA A 148 -50.69 17.58 13.81
CA ALA A 148 -51.57 18.67 14.22
C ALA A 148 -50.91 20.00 13.87
N ALA A 149 -51.72 20.91 13.36
CA ALA A 149 -51.36 22.15 12.70
C ALA A 149 -50.98 23.30 13.66
N GLY A 150 -50.26 24.29 13.11
CA GLY A 150 -49.94 25.58 13.72
C GLY A 150 -48.56 25.56 14.39
N VAL A 151 -47.56 26.34 14.00
CA VAL A 151 -47.59 27.76 13.67
C VAL A 151 -46.51 28.07 12.60
N ARG A 152 -46.85 29.07 11.79
CA ARG A 152 -46.14 29.69 10.69
C ARG A 152 -44.82 30.33 11.15
N ALA A 153 -43.71 30.05 10.46
CA ALA A 153 -42.61 30.98 10.29
C ALA A 153 -41.93 30.72 8.94
N GLU A 154 -42.03 31.72 8.07
CA GLU A 154 -41.25 31.85 6.85
C GLU A 154 -39.76 31.95 7.18
N GLY A 155 -38.93 31.48 6.25
CA GLY A 155 -37.48 31.60 6.34
C GLY A 155 -36.79 30.31 5.90
N ARG A 156 -36.74 30.07 4.59
CA ARG A 156 -35.76 29.14 4.00
C ARG A 156 -34.38 29.77 4.17
N ALA A 157 -33.74 29.52 5.31
CA ALA A 157 -32.30 29.63 5.44
C ALA A 157 -31.71 28.29 5.00
N SER A 158 -30.87 28.35 3.99
CA SER A 158 -30.01 27.28 3.53
C SER A 158 -28.96 26.95 4.60
N ASP A 159 -29.23 25.97 5.46
CA ASP A 159 -28.24 25.39 6.38
C ASP A 159 -27.83 23.99 5.88
N GLY A 160 -26.57 23.57 5.92
CA GLY A 160 -25.51 24.11 6.75
C GLY A 160 -24.13 23.88 6.16
N TRP A 161 -23.35 24.96 6.14
CA TRP A 161 -21.94 24.86 6.50
C TRP A 161 -21.89 24.13 7.85
N ARG A 162 -21.22 22.98 7.89
CA ARG A 162 -20.89 22.35 9.17
C ARG A 162 -19.96 23.33 9.87
N TYR A 163 -20.45 24.02 10.89
CA TYR A 163 -19.61 24.82 11.76
C TYR A 163 -18.49 23.90 12.28
N ALA A 164 -17.25 24.28 12.02
CA ALA A 164 -16.10 23.60 12.63
C ALA A 164 -16.28 23.72 14.14
N ASP A 165 -16.27 22.60 14.84
CA ASP A 165 -16.34 22.57 16.30
C ASP A 165 -15.13 23.33 16.87
N SER A 166 -15.37 24.58 17.23
CA SER A 166 -14.34 25.50 17.70
C SER A 166 -13.85 25.16 19.11
N SER A 167 -14.51 24.24 19.81
CA SER A 167 -14.06 23.77 21.13
C SER A 167 -12.72 23.03 21.09
N ARG A 168 -12.31 22.54 19.90
CA ARG A 168 -11.03 21.86 19.69
C ARG A 168 -9.94 22.76 19.11
N ILE A 169 -10.26 24.01 18.78
CA ILE A 169 -9.28 24.97 18.29
C ILE A 169 -8.49 25.48 19.50
N GLN A 170 -7.34 24.86 19.76
CA GLN A 170 -6.41 25.38 20.77
C GLN A 170 -5.86 26.73 20.30
N ALA A 171 -6.03 27.76 21.13
CA ALA A 171 -5.47 29.08 20.87
C ALA A 171 -3.95 28.97 20.81
N ARG A 172 -3.35 29.42 19.70
CA ARG A 172 -1.90 29.42 19.54
C ARG A 172 -1.30 30.52 20.41
N VAL A 173 -0.41 30.16 21.33
CA VAL A 173 0.39 31.12 22.09
C VAL A 173 1.53 31.62 21.19
N PRO A 174 1.61 32.93 20.87
CA PRO A 174 2.72 33.48 20.11
C PRO A 174 4.05 33.19 20.80
N GLY A 175 5.06 32.73 20.05
CA GLY A 175 6.39 32.40 20.57
C GLY A 175 6.57 30.97 21.08
N LEU A 176 5.48 30.21 21.29
CA LEU A 176 5.57 28.78 21.59
C LEU A 176 5.40 27.96 20.31
N ARG A 177 6.21 26.91 20.16
CA ARG A 177 6.01 25.93 19.10
C ARG A 177 4.70 25.17 19.39
N PRO A 178 3.82 24.98 18.39
CA PRO A 178 2.63 24.16 18.59
C PRO A 178 3.04 22.77 19.07
N ALA A 179 2.33 22.24 20.07
CA ALA A 179 2.52 20.85 20.47
C ALA A 179 2.27 19.95 19.25
N ILE A 180 3.13 18.95 19.08
CA ILE A 180 2.96 17.96 18.04
C ILE A 180 1.82 17.04 18.47
N THR A 181 0.81 16.93 17.62
CA THR A 181 -0.36 16.08 17.84
C THR A 181 -0.46 15.08 16.71
N PHE A 182 -0.90 13.85 16.99
CA PHE A 182 -1.08 12.84 15.96
C PHE A 182 -2.57 12.64 15.66
N HIS A 183 -2.92 12.67 14.38
CA HIS A 183 -4.28 12.32 13.93
C HIS A 183 -4.57 10.83 14.19
N THR A 184 -5.84 10.45 14.42
CA THR A 184 -6.22 9.04 14.73
C THR A 184 -5.65 8.01 13.75
N LEU A 185 -5.62 8.38 12.48
CA LEU A 185 -5.05 7.61 11.38
C LEU A 185 -3.58 7.16 11.60
N TRP A 186 -2.78 7.91 12.36
CA TRP A 186 -1.42 7.48 12.72
C TRP A 186 -1.45 6.23 13.59
N TYR A 187 -2.25 6.25 14.65
CA TYR A 187 -2.43 5.10 15.54
C TYR A 187 -3.04 3.91 14.82
N ASP A 188 -4.07 4.16 14.00
CA ASP A 188 -4.66 3.13 13.17
C ASP A 188 -3.60 2.49 12.27
N SER A 189 -2.75 3.28 11.62
CA SER A 189 -1.72 2.78 10.71
C SER A 189 -0.64 1.99 11.44
N ALA A 190 -0.16 2.45 12.60
CA ALA A 190 0.88 1.79 13.37
C ALA A 190 0.51 0.36 13.82
N ASN A 191 -0.79 0.05 13.91
CA ASN A 191 -1.27 -1.29 14.23
C ASN A 191 -1.19 -2.28 13.06
N TYR A 192 -0.99 -1.80 11.83
CA TYR A 192 -1.02 -2.64 10.61
C TYR A 192 0.25 -2.54 9.77
N THR A 193 1.02 -1.47 9.91
CA THR A 193 2.23 -1.24 9.12
C THR A 193 3.27 -0.47 9.92
N TYR A 194 4.53 -0.77 9.66
CA TYR A 194 5.65 -0.01 10.18
C TYR A 194 5.61 1.41 9.60
N ILE A 195 5.58 2.41 10.49
CA ILE A 195 5.68 3.81 10.09
C ILE A 195 7.16 4.20 10.19
N PRO A 196 7.83 4.54 9.08
CA PRO A 196 9.25 4.87 9.11
C PRO A 196 9.56 6.08 10.00
N GLN A 197 10.73 6.07 10.65
CA GLN A 197 11.16 7.19 11.52
C GLN A 197 11.19 8.52 10.76
N THR A 198 11.56 8.49 9.49
CA THR A 198 11.52 9.64 8.58
C THR A 198 10.16 10.35 8.53
N PHE A 199 9.04 9.68 8.84
CA PHE A 199 7.72 10.31 8.88
C PHE A 199 7.52 11.16 10.13
N PHE A 200 8.29 10.90 11.19
CA PHE A 200 8.22 11.60 12.47
C PHE A 200 9.02 12.92 12.49
N LEU A 201 9.56 13.37 11.35
CA LEU A 201 10.05 14.75 11.26
C LEU A 201 8.90 15.74 11.46
N THR A 202 9.15 16.83 12.19
CA THR A 202 8.09 17.81 12.53
C THR A 202 7.41 18.37 11.27
N THR A 203 8.19 18.62 10.22
CA THR A 203 7.69 19.05 8.90
C THR A 203 6.76 18.02 8.28
N ASN A 204 7.11 16.74 8.38
CA ASN A 204 6.37 15.63 7.80
C ASN A 204 5.08 15.36 8.58
N ILE A 205 5.13 15.41 9.91
CA ILE A 205 3.93 15.30 10.76
C ILE A 205 2.93 16.41 10.42
N HIS A 206 3.40 17.65 10.33
CA HIS A 206 2.53 18.77 9.96
C HIS A 206 1.96 18.63 8.55
N PHE A 207 2.76 18.18 7.59
CA PHE A 207 2.28 17.93 6.23
C PHE A 207 1.19 16.86 6.22
N ILE A 208 1.41 15.74 6.90
CA ILE A 208 0.43 14.65 6.99
C ILE A 208 -0.86 15.15 7.65
N ASN A 209 -0.76 15.72 8.85
CA ASN A 209 -1.94 16.18 9.60
C ASN A 209 -2.78 17.22 8.84
N LYS A 210 -2.12 18.12 8.11
CA LYS A 210 -2.81 19.12 7.27
C LYS A 210 -3.58 18.48 6.11
N ASN A 211 -3.10 17.36 5.59
CA ASN A 211 -3.55 16.79 4.31
C ASN A 211 -4.35 15.48 4.43
N ILE A 212 -4.46 14.89 5.63
CA ILE A 212 -5.24 13.65 5.87
C ILE A 212 -6.69 13.78 5.40
N GLY A 213 -7.32 14.94 5.56
CA GLY A 213 -8.71 15.17 5.17
C GLY A 213 -8.97 15.33 3.67
N ASN A 214 -7.92 15.59 2.87
CA ASN A 214 -8.06 16.05 1.48
C ASN A 214 -7.73 14.97 0.43
N SER A 215 -7.62 13.70 0.84
CA SER A 215 -7.21 12.56 -0.01
C SER A 215 -5.81 12.69 -0.63
N THR A 216 -5.03 13.71 -0.26
CA THR A 216 -3.65 13.91 -0.72
C THR A 216 -2.71 12.87 -0.12
N ILE A 217 -2.97 12.44 1.12
CA ILE A 217 -2.23 11.37 1.77
C ILE A 217 -2.76 10.02 1.26
N PRO A 218 -1.94 9.20 0.57
CA PRO A 218 -2.30 7.86 0.16
C PRO A 218 -2.71 7.00 1.36
N THR A 219 -3.95 6.50 1.32
CA THR A 219 -4.48 5.57 2.33
C THR A 219 -5.15 4.37 1.65
N CYS A 220 -5.10 3.20 2.27
CA CYS A 220 -5.88 2.03 1.87
C CYS A 220 -6.80 1.59 3.02
N ARG A 221 -7.68 0.62 2.75
CA ARG A 221 -8.50 0.01 3.81
C ARG A 221 -7.68 -1.03 4.57
N SER A 222 -7.70 -0.98 5.89
CA SER A 222 -7.14 -2.02 6.74
C SER A 222 -8.03 -3.27 6.74
N PRO A 223 -7.51 -4.42 7.20
CA PRO A 223 -8.29 -5.67 7.34
C PRO A 223 -9.56 -5.53 8.19
N CYS A 224 -9.57 -4.59 9.16
CA CYS A 224 -10.73 -4.33 10.03
C CYS A 224 -11.71 -3.28 9.47
N GLY A 225 -11.48 -2.79 8.25
CA GLY A 225 -12.35 -1.80 7.59
C GLY A 225 -12.03 -0.32 7.90
N GLY A 226 -10.98 -0.05 8.69
CA GLY A 226 -10.42 1.28 8.91
C GLY A 226 -9.61 1.79 7.71
N ARG A 227 -9.09 3.02 7.78
CA ARG A 227 -8.09 3.52 6.83
C ARG A 227 -6.72 3.47 7.46
N ILE A 228 -5.69 3.19 6.66
CA ILE A 228 -4.28 3.22 7.08
C ILE A 228 -3.43 3.84 5.97
N PHE A 229 -2.25 4.33 6.33
CA PHE A 229 -1.28 4.89 5.39
C PHE A 229 -0.78 3.82 4.39
N VAL A 230 -0.51 4.26 3.17
CA VAL A 230 0.27 3.48 2.21
C VAL A 230 1.66 4.09 2.13
N VAL A 231 2.56 3.62 3.00
CA VAL A 231 3.90 4.18 3.25
C VAL A 231 4.71 4.30 1.95
N ASP A 232 4.74 3.26 1.13
CA ASP A 232 5.50 3.28 -0.13
C ASP A 232 4.98 4.34 -1.12
N LYS A 233 3.66 4.47 -1.24
CA LYS A 233 3.06 5.52 -2.08
C LYS A 233 3.33 6.90 -1.53
N MET A 234 3.39 7.08 -0.21
CA MET A 234 3.78 8.36 0.39
C MET A 234 5.21 8.74 0.02
N ARG A 235 6.15 7.79 0.11
CA ARG A 235 7.53 7.98 -0.34
C ARG A 235 7.62 8.31 -1.84
N SER A 236 6.95 7.53 -2.69
CA SER A 236 6.96 7.75 -4.15
C SER A 236 6.31 9.06 -4.56
N ASN A 237 5.21 9.47 -3.91
CA ASN A 237 4.48 10.69 -4.28
C ASN A 237 5.15 11.96 -3.73
N PHE A 238 5.85 11.87 -2.59
CA PHE A 238 6.48 13.01 -1.94
C PHE A 238 7.94 12.73 -1.52
N PRO A 239 8.84 12.43 -2.48
CA PRO A 239 10.23 12.06 -2.19
C PRO A 239 11.05 13.20 -1.58
N HIS A 240 10.60 14.45 -1.71
CA HIS A 240 11.22 15.63 -1.10
C HIS A 240 10.87 15.81 0.39
N LEU A 241 9.85 15.09 0.89
CA LEU A 241 9.44 15.11 2.29
C LEU A 241 9.85 13.80 2.97
N PHE A 242 9.55 12.67 2.34
CA PHE A 242 9.80 11.35 2.89
C PHE A 242 11.03 10.75 2.21
N LYS A 243 12.11 10.65 2.99
CA LYS A 243 13.34 9.97 2.61
C LYS A 243 13.09 8.48 2.32
N ALA A 244 13.95 7.89 1.49
CA ALA A 244 13.75 6.52 1.03
C ALA A 244 13.98 5.52 2.17
N ALA A 245 14.94 5.79 3.04
CA ALA A 245 15.28 4.96 4.19
C ALA A 245 15.51 5.81 5.45
N ASP A 246 15.33 5.18 6.61
CA ASP A 246 15.62 5.83 7.90
C ASP A 246 17.13 6.08 8.11
N THR A 247 17.98 5.37 7.36
CA THR A 247 19.43 5.56 7.31
C THR A 247 19.86 6.84 6.58
N GLU A 248 18.93 7.56 5.94
CA GLU A 248 19.23 8.83 5.25
C GLU A 248 19.04 10.06 6.16
N LEU A 249 18.67 9.86 7.42
CA LEU A 249 18.52 10.93 8.40
C LEU A 249 19.89 11.52 8.78
N THR A 250 19.99 12.85 8.85
CA THR A 250 21.11 13.52 9.52
C THR A 250 20.92 13.45 11.03
N LEU A 251 21.99 13.57 11.83
CA LEU A 251 21.88 13.48 13.29
C LEU A 251 20.82 14.43 13.90
N PRO A 252 20.73 15.72 13.52
CA PRO A 252 19.68 16.60 14.05
C PRO A 252 18.26 16.17 13.65
N GLU A 253 18.09 15.60 12.45
CA GLU A 253 16.81 15.06 12.00
C GLU A 253 16.46 13.76 12.73
N TRP A 254 17.47 12.93 13.02
CA TRP A 254 17.31 11.74 13.85
C TRP A 254 16.88 12.12 15.27
N ASP A 255 17.56 13.08 15.93
CA ASP A 255 17.21 13.56 17.27
C ASP A 255 15.74 14.05 17.29
N GLN A 256 15.35 14.88 16.32
CA GLN A 256 13.98 15.38 16.21
C GLN A 256 12.96 14.27 15.97
N SER A 257 13.24 13.36 15.04
CA SER A 257 12.30 12.28 14.70
C SER A 257 12.20 11.26 15.82
N ALA A 258 13.29 10.95 16.54
CA ALA A 258 13.31 10.09 17.71
C ALA A 258 12.43 10.66 18.83
N GLU A 259 12.59 11.96 19.16
CA GLU A 259 11.74 12.63 20.15
C GLU A 259 10.26 12.54 19.78
N ASN A 260 9.92 12.85 18.53
CA ASN A 260 8.54 12.80 18.05
C ASN A 260 7.98 11.37 18.02
N HIS A 261 8.81 10.37 17.71
CA HIS A 261 8.40 8.97 17.70
C HIS A 261 8.16 8.45 19.13
N CYS A 262 9.01 8.81 20.09
CA CYS A 262 8.75 8.57 21.52
C CYS A 262 7.41 9.17 21.94
N GLN A 263 7.15 10.44 21.61
CA GLN A 263 5.89 11.10 21.96
C GLN A 263 4.68 10.41 21.33
N PHE A 264 4.82 9.92 20.09
CA PHE A 264 3.78 9.12 19.45
C PHE A 264 3.49 7.84 20.23
N GLU A 265 4.51 7.06 20.57
CA GLU A 265 4.33 5.78 21.26
C GLU A 265 3.83 5.97 22.70
N ILE A 266 4.30 7.01 23.41
CA ILE A 266 3.73 7.44 24.70
C ILE A 266 2.24 7.74 24.57
N SER A 267 1.84 8.49 23.53
CA SER A 267 0.43 8.84 23.33
C SER A 267 -0.45 7.68 22.87
N ARG A 268 0.16 6.63 22.30
CA ARG A 268 -0.51 5.41 21.86
C ARG A 268 -0.79 4.48 23.02
N ASP A 269 0.11 4.41 23.99
CA ASP A 269 -0.05 3.57 25.16
C ASP A 269 -1.04 4.15 26.17
N ARG A 270 -1.92 3.28 26.70
CA ARG A 270 -2.93 3.66 27.68
C ARG A 270 -2.33 4.20 28.98
N GLU A 271 -1.16 3.70 29.35
CA GLU A 271 -0.44 4.08 30.57
C GLU A 271 0.58 5.20 30.33
N GLY A 272 0.57 5.80 29.13
CA GLY A 272 1.50 6.86 28.75
C GLY A 272 2.94 6.36 28.78
N GLU A 273 3.81 7.13 29.44
CA GLU A 273 5.25 6.82 29.56
C GLU A 273 5.55 5.50 30.27
N ARG A 274 4.63 5.01 31.09
CA ARG A 274 4.79 3.73 31.81
C ARG A 274 4.28 2.54 31.01
N GLY A 275 3.71 2.78 29.84
CA GLY A 275 3.26 1.74 28.95
C GLY A 275 4.42 0.90 28.43
N GLN A 276 4.16 -0.38 28.22
CA GLN A 276 5.15 -1.35 27.77
C GLN A 276 5.77 -0.98 26.42
N HIS A 277 4.97 -0.44 25.49
CA HIS A 277 5.44 -0.09 24.16
C HIS A 277 6.20 1.24 24.22
N ALA A 278 5.70 2.22 24.97
CA ALA A 278 6.38 3.49 25.22
C ALA A 278 7.76 3.30 25.86
N SER A 279 7.88 2.44 26.87
CA SER A 279 9.17 2.19 27.54
C SER A 279 10.22 1.61 26.60
N LEU A 280 9.84 0.70 25.70
CA LEU A 280 10.76 0.12 24.73
C LEU A 280 11.39 1.17 23.81
N TYR A 281 10.60 2.12 23.32
CA TYR A 281 11.10 3.19 22.46
C TYR A 281 11.89 4.23 23.24
N ILE A 282 11.50 4.54 24.48
CA ILE A 282 12.25 5.42 25.38
C ILE A 282 13.64 4.84 25.63
N ASP A 283 13.73 3.55 25.98
CA ASP A 283 14.99 2.87 26.25
C ASP A 283 15.85 2.77 24.98
N HIS A 284 15.24 2.40 23.86
CA HIS A 284 15.91 2.32 22.55
C HIS A 284 16.56 3.66 22.16
N TYR A 285 15.79 4.74 22.12
CA TYR A 285 16.33 6.05 21.72
C TYR A 285 17.24 6.64 22.80
N GLY A 286 16.97 6.38 24.07
CA GLY A 286 17.82 6.77 25.20
C GLY A 286 19.20 6.12 25.14
N PHE A 287 19.28 4.86 24.73
CA PHE A 287 20.54 4.13 24.55
C PHE A 287 21.46 4.85 23.57
N PHE A 288 20.98 5.19 22.36
CA PHE A 288 21.80 5.86 21.35
C PHE A 288 22.08 7.32 21.71
N SER A 289 21.11 8.01 22.30
CA SER A 289 21.24 9.42 22.70
C SER A 289 22.29 9.64 23.79
N SER A 290 22.49 8.65 24.66
CA SER A 290 23.42 8.71 25.80
C SER A 290 24.87 8.35 25.45
N ARG A 291 25.15 7.91 24.22
CA ARG A 291 26.51 7.53 23.81
C ARG A 291 27.41 8.77 23.68
N PRO A 292 28.58 8.79 24.34
CA PRO A 292 29.47 9.96 24.31
C PRO A 292 30.06 10.21 22.90
N ASP A 293 30.22 9.15 22.13
CA ASP A 293 30.76 9.08 20.77
C ASP A 293 29.66 9.10 19.69
N ARG A 294 28.40 9.38 20.06
CA ARG A 294 27.25 9.35 19.13
C ARG A 294 27.44 10.19 17.87
N ILE A 295 28.13 11.32 17.99
CA ILE A 295 28.33 12.28 16.89
C ILE A 295 29.36 11.73 15.91
N GLU A 296 30.48 11.22 16.42
CA GLU A 296 31.57 10.68 15.62
C GLU A 296 31.16 9.39 14.90
N LEU A 297 30.43 8.52 15.60
CA LEU A 297 30.01 7.22 15.09
C LEU A 297 28.68 7.27 14.33
N TYR A 298 28.09 8.45 14.10
CA TYR A 298 26.71 8.58 13.62
C TYR A 298 26.39 7.76 12.37
N GLN A 299 27.25 7.84 11.36
CA GLN A 299 27.05 7.14 10.08
C GLN A 299 27.10 5.61 10.24
N ASP A 300 27.60 5.12 11.36
CA ASP A 300 28.00 3.74 11.55
C ASP A 300 27.03 3.00 12.46
N TRP A 301 26.49 3.70 13.48
CA TRP A 301 25.44 3.14 14.31
C TRP A 301 24.04 3.38 13.73
N LEU A 302 23.82 4.39 12.88
CA LEU A 302 22.48 4.67 12.34
C LEU A 302 21.84 3.46 11.59
N PRO A 303 22.56 2.71 10.74
CA PRO A 303 22.01 1.49 10.14
C PRO A 303 21.66 0.41 11.16
N ILE A 304 22.43 0.32 12.25
CA ILE A 304 22.20 -0.63 13.34
C ILE A 304 20.93 -0.24 14.11
N GLU A 305 20.78 1.04 14.45
CA GLU A 305 19.56 1.58 15.09
C GLU A 305 18.32 1.31 14.22
N ALA A 306 18.41 1.59 12.92
CA ALA A 306 17.30 1.36 12.00
C ALA A 306 16.87 -0.12 11.96
N ALA A 307 17.83 -1.05 11.91
CA ALA A 307 17.55 -2.49 11.94
C ALA A 307 16.94 -2.93 13.28
N LEU A 308 17.51 -2.49 14.41
CA LEU A 308 16.99 -2.83 15.74
C LEU A 308 15.55 -2.33 15.96
N LYS A 309 15.22 -1.16 15.40
CA LYS A 309 13.87 -0.59 15.46
C LYS A 309 12.89 -1.37 14.59
N GLU A 310 13.30 -1.83 13.41
CA GLU A 310 12.48 -2.71 12.56
C GLU A 310 12.24 -4.06 13.24
N ASP A 311 13.26 -4.63 13.87
CA ASP A 311 13.16 -5.85 14.68
C ASP A 311 12.19 -5.66 15.85
N LEU A 312 12.26 -4.53 16.56
CA LEU A 312 11.35 -4.20 17.66
C LEU A 312 9.89 -4.11 17.20
N HIS A 313 9.66 -3.58 15.99
CA HIS A 313 8.32 -3.47 15.42
C HIS A 313 7.76 -4.82 14.98
N THR A 314 8.58 -5.67 14.35
CA THR A 314 8.16 -6.97 13.80
C THR A 314 8.06 -8.05 14.87
N SER A 315 8.96 -8.02 15.85
CA SER A 315 9.00 -8.91 17.00
C SER A 315 9.26 -8.08 18.26
N PRO A 316 8.21 -7.75 19.04
CA PRO A 316 8.37 -7.00 20.27
C PRO A 316 9.24 -7.79 21.26
N THR A 317 10.53 -7.50 21.24
CA THR A 317 11.53 -8.07 22.13
C THR A 317 11.73 -7.12 23.30
N ILE A 318 12.15 -7.68 24.44
CA ILE A 318 12.48 -6.87 25.61
C ILE A 318 13.77 -6.10 25.29
N PHE A 319 13.82 -4.83 25.68
CA PHE A 319 15.07 -4.07 25.61
C PHE A 319 16.12 -4.72 26.51
N ASP A 320 17.24 -5.13 25.91
CA ASP A 320 18.41 -5.66 26.63
C ASP A 320 19.62 -4.73 26.40
N PRO A 321 20.09 -4.02 27.43
CA PRO A 321 21.21 -3.11 27.30
C PRO A 321 22.51 -3.83 26.89
N VAL A 322 22.71 -5.09 27.30
CA VAL A 322 23.93 -5.85 26.96
C VAL A 322 23.94 -6.18 25.48
N PHE A 323 22.80 -6.60 24.93
CA PHE A 323 22.63 -6.82 23.50
C PHE A 323 22.86 -5.53 22.71
N TYR A 324 22.28 -4.41 23.14
CA TYR A 324 22.47 -3.12 22.47
C TYR A 324 23.94 -2.66 22.51
N ASP A 325 24.63 -2.82 23.64
CA ASP A 325 26.07 -2.51 23.77
C ASP A 325 26.89 -3.35 22.78
N HIS A 326 26.59 -4.65 22.65
CA HIS A 326 27.25 -5.51 21.67
C HIS A 326 27.01 -5.05 20.23
N GLN A 327 25.78 -4.64 19.89
CA GLN A 327 25.47 -4.11 18.56
C GLN A 327 26.16 -2.77 18.31
N TYR A 328 26.21 -1.89 19.31
CA TYR A 328 26.92 -0.61 19.20
C TYR A 328 28.43 -0.80 19.03
N LEU A 329 29.02 -1.76 19.74
CA LEU A 329 30.44 -2.11 19.60
C LEU A 329 30.80 -2.50 18.16
N ARG A 330 29.87 -3.13 17.42
CA ARG A 330 30.08 -3.42 15.99
C ARG A 330 30.24 -2.12 15.18
N ALA A 331 29.43 -1.10 15.44
CA ALA A 331 29.62 0.22 14.80
C ALA A 331 30.98 0.82 15.14
N THR A 332 31.41 0.76 16.41
CA THR A 332 32.72 1.25 16.84
C THR A 332 33.86 0.53 16.11
N ILE A 333 33.80 -0.80 15.99
CA ILE A 333 34.81 -1.61 15.27
C ILE A 333 34.81 -1.25 13.79
N SER A 334 33.63 -1.17 13.15
CA SER A 334 33.49 -0.79 11.74
C SER A 334 34.02 0.62 11.46
N HIS A 335 33.83 1.56 12.39
CA HIS A 335 34.40 2.90 12.31
C HIS A 335 35.92 2.86 12.34
N GLN A 336 36.50 2.19 13.35
CA GLN A 336 37.94 2.08 13.50
C GLN A 336 38.61 1.44 12.27
N MET A 337 37.98 0.42 11.69
CA MET A 337 38.47 -0.22 10.47
C MET A 337 38.44 0.76 9.29
N ARG A 338 37.33 1.46 9.05
CA ARG A 338 37.26 2.48 7.98
C ARG A 338 38.26 3.61 8.17
N SER A 339 38.39 4.14 9.38
CA SER A 339 39.35 5.19 9.69
C SER A 339 40.78 4.73 9.46
N ARG A 340 41.12 3.46 9.76
CA ARG A 340 42.43 2.87 9.45
C ARG A 340 42.67 2.68 7.95
N VAL A 341 41.66 2.25 7.20
CA VAL A 341 41.74 2.08 5.73
C VAL A 341 41.96 3.44 5.06
N GLN A 342 41.19 4.46 5.46
CA GLN A 342 41.34 5.83 4.97
C GLN A 342 42.70 6.43 5.32
N ALA A 343 43.18 6.23 6.56
CA ALA A 343 44.50 6.70 6.98
C ALA A 343 45.67 6.05 6.19
N ARG A 344 45.45 4.87 5.61
CA ARG A 344 46.42 4.16 4.76
C ARG A 344 46.31 4.50 3.27
N GLY A 345 45.38 5.37 2.88
CA GLY A 345 45.17 5.76 1.48
C GLY A 345 44.65 4.63 0.59
N LEU A 346 44.04 3.60 1.18
CA LEU A 346 43.44 2.49 0.44
C LEU A 346 41.98 2.82 0.09
N SER A 347 41.53 2.44 -1.10
CA SER A 347 40.15 2.65 -1.56
C SER A 347 39.16 1.85 -0.72
N LEU A 348 38.05 2.48 -0.30
CA LEU A 348 36.98 1.87 0.50
C LEU A 348 36.15 0.83 -0.28
N GLU A 349 36.23 0.84 -1.63
CA GLU A 349 35.37 0.02 -2.51
C GLU A 349 35.62 -1.49 -2.40
N GLU A 350 36.76 -1.93 -1.85
CA GLU A 350 37.04 -3.36 -1.61
C GLU A 350 36.42 -3.90 -0.32
N TYR A 351 35.94 -3.04 0.60
CA TYR A 351 35.50 -3.46 1.94
C TYR A 351 33.99 -3.73 2.06
N ASP A 352 33.14 -2.93 1.42
CA ASP A 352 31.66 -3.00 1.57
C ASP A 352 31.01 -4.28 1.02
N SER A 353 31.71 -5.03 0.16
CA SER A 353 31.22 -6.30 -0.42
C SER A 353 31.18 -7.46 0.60
N SER A 354 31.89 -7.36 1.73
CA SER A 354 32.04 -8.47 2.68
C SER A 354 31.09 -8.46 3.89
N TYR A 355 30.34 -7.38 4.10
CA TYR A 355 29.56 -7.18 5.34
C TYR A 355 28.03 -7.18 5.16
N THR A 356 27.52 -7.20 3.93
CA THR A 356 26.06 -7.26 3.65
C THR A 356 25.47 -8.67 3.71
N ALA A 357 26.31 -9.71 3.84
CA ALA A 357 25.86 -11.06 4.14
C ALA A 357 25.69 -11.23 5.67
N GLY A 358 24.56 -10.77 6.21
CA GLY A 358 24.16 -11.16 7.56
C GLY A 358 24.06 -12.69 7.66
N PRO A 359 24.48 -13.31 8.79
CA PRO A 359 24.31 -14.74 8.96
C PRO A 359 22.81 -15.05 9.01
N SER A 360 22.32 -15.78 8.01
CA SER A 360 21.10 -16.57 8.10
C SER A 360 21.27 -17.54 9.26
N TYR A 361 20.60 -17.27 10.39
CA TYR A 361 20.48 -18.25 11.47
C TYR A 361 19.60 -19.40 10.98
N ASP A 362 20.22 -20.37 10.33
CA ASP A 362 19.65 -21.69 10.17
C ASP A 362 19.62 -22.36 11.55
N GLN A 363 18.42 -22.58 12.07
CA GLN A 363 18.18 -23.25 13.34
C GLN A 363 18.46 -24.75 13.19
N SER A 364 19.73 -25.14 13.20
CA SER A 364 20.10 -26.53 13.48
C SER A 364 21.49 -26.59 14.12
N VAL A 365 21.54 -26.54 15.43
CA VAL A 365 22.67 -27.14 16.15
C VAL A 365 22.19 -27.73 17.46
N ASP A 366 22.48 -29.02 17.57
CA ASP A 366 22.21 -29.91 18.70
C ASP A 366 22.68 -29.31 20.03
N SER A 367 21.85 -29.50 21.05
CA SER A 367 22.18 -29.20 22.43
C SER A 367 23.37 -30.05 22.90
N PRO A 368 24.46 -29.47 23.43
CA PRO A 368 25.45 -30.26 24.13
C PRO A 368 24.89 -30.67 25.50
N SER A 369 24.97 -31.96 25.80
CA SER A 369 24.59 -32.51 27.10
C SER A 369 25.45 -31.90 28.21
N PHE A 370 24.79 -31.32 29.19
CA PHE A 370 25.37 -30.82 30.42
C PHE A 370 25.49 -31.99 31.40
N ASP A 371 26.59 -32.73 31.30
CA ASP A 371 27.08 -33.63 32.33
C ASP A 371 28.60 -33.44 32.38
N ASP A 372 29.14 -33.43 33.61
CA ASP A 372 30.55 -33.34 33.96
C ASP A 372 31.12 -31.92 34.18
N PHE A 373 30.83 -31.37 35.35
CA PHE A 373 31.86 -30.68 36.13
C PHE A 373 31.77 -31.11 37.59
N GLY A 374 32.85 -31.77 38.00
CA GLY A 374 33.00 -32.40 39.30
C GLY A 374 33.15 -31.39 40.43
N GLU A 375 32.73 -31.89 41.58
CA GLU A 375 33.09 -31.43 42.91
C GLU A 375 34.61 -31.32 43.02
N ASP A 376 35.11 -30.17 43.48
CA ASP A 376 36.24 -30.13 44.41
C ASP A 376 36.52 -28.70 44.94
N TYR A 377 36.72 -28.63 46.27
CA TYR A 377 37.47 -27.61 47.04
C TYR A 377 36.79 -26.22 47.26
N VAL A 378 36.67 -25.61 48.46
CA VAL A 378 37.33 -25.75 49.79
C VAL A 378 36.43 -25.18 50.88
N SER A 379 36.44 -25.83 52.05
CA SER A 379 36.10 -25.25 53.35
C SER A 379 37.32 -24.58 53.99
N GLU A 380 37.25 -23.28 54.26
CA GLU A 380 37.74 -22.59 55.49
C GLU A 380 37.47 -21.09 55.41
#